data_AF-A0A257NQP8-F1
#
_entry.id   AF-A0A257NQP8-F1
#
_cell.length_a   1.000
_cell.length_b   1.000
_cell.length_c   1.000
_cell.angle_alpha   90.00
_cell.angle_beta   90.00
_cell.angle_gamma   90.00
#
_symmetry.space_group_name_H-M   'P 1'
#
loop_
_entity.id
_entity.type
_entity.pdbx_description
1 polymer ?
#
loop_
_entity_poly.entity_id
_entity_poly.type
_entity_poly.pdbx_seq_one_letter_code
_entity_poly.pdbx_strand_id
1 'polypeptide(L)'
;QSGLFELNVMLPLIANNLLQSIQLLGNSMRLLSDKAIAGFTVNQARIDATLGMNPILVTALNPVIGYELGAKIAKRAYVERRAVLDVALEMTNIPEAELKRLLDPVRLTGK
;
A
#
# COMPACT_ATOMS: atom_id res chain seq x y z
N GLN A 1 34.07 7.80 21.30
CA GLN A 1 35.34 7.77 20.54
C GLN A 1 36.47 7.74 21.56
N SER A 2 37.18 6.62 21.70
CA SER A 2 38.21 6.40 22.73
C SER A 2 39.32 5.49 22.19
N GLY A 3 40.06 5.97 21.20
CA GLY A 3 41.32 5.35 20.76
C GLY A 3 42.48 5.99 21.51
N LEU A 4 43.40 5.19 22.04
CA LEU A 4 44.64 5.67 22.64
C LEU A 4 45.82 5.22 21.77
N PHE A 5 46.41 6.14 21.01
CA PHE A 5 47.42 5.86 19.97
C PHE A 5 46.94 4.74 19.01
N GLU A 6 47.76 3.71 18.76
CA GLU A 6 47.49 2.63 17.80
C GLU A 6 46.43 1.61 18.25
N LEU A 7 45.92 1.68 19.49
CA LEU A 7 45.02 0.67 20.04
C LEU A 7 43.67 1.26 20.48
N ASN A 8 42.59 0.61 20.04
CA ASN A 8 41.25 0.92 20.51
C ASN A 8 40.93 0.11 21.78
N VAL A 9 40.85 0.81 22.92
CA VAL A 9 40.60 0.19 24.23
C VAL A 9 39.13 -0.18 24.47
N MET A 10 38.22 0.24 23.58
CA MET A 10 36.77 -0.02 23.68
C MET A 10 36.32 -1.24 22.87
N LEU A 11 37.23 -1.97 22.21
CA LEU A 11 36.89 -3.15 21.40
C LEU A 11 36.01 -4.17 22.14
N PRO A 12 36.21 -4.47 23.45
CA PRO A 12 35.33 -5.38 24.17
C PRO A 12 33.87 -4.89 24.26
N LEU A 13 33.66 -3.59 24.46
CA LEU A 13 32.33 -2.99 24.51
C LEU A 13 31.66 -3.02 23.12
N ILE A 14 32.43 -2.71 22.07
CA ILE A 14 31.94 -2.77 20.68
C ILE A 14 31.52 -4.19 20.32
N ALA A 15 32.35 -5.18 20.64
CA ALA A 15 32.06 -6.59 20.39
C ALA A 15 30.80 -7.04 21.15
N ASN A 16 30.67 -6.66 22.43
CA ASN A 16 29.50 -7.00 23.24
C ASN A 16 28.21 -6.42 22.64
N ASN A 17 28.19 -5.12 22.33
CA ASN A 17 27.02 -4.46 21.75
C ASN A 17 26.65 -5.05 20.39
N LEU A 18 27.64 -5.35 19.55
CA LEU A 18 27.41 -5.94 18.23
C LEU A 18 26.81 -7.34 18.35
N LEU A 19 27.42 -8.22 19.16
CA LEU A 19 26.95 -9.59 19.34
C LEU A 19 25.56 -9.62 19.99
N GLN A 20 25.31 -8.76 20.99
CA GLN A 20 24.00 -8.62 21.59
C GLN A 20 22.95 -8.15 20.57
N SER A 21 23.28 -7.17 19.74
CA SER A 21 22.36 -6.67 18.70
C SER A 21 22.05 -7.74 17.66
N ILE A 22 23.06 -8.51 17.22
CA ILE A 22 22.87 -9.64 16.30
C ILE A 22 21.94 -10.69 16.91
N GLN A 23 22.16 -11.04 18.17
CA GLN A 23 21.34 -12.03 18.87
C GLN A 23 19.89 -11.55 19.03
N LEU A 24 19.69 -10.29 19.44
CA LEU A 24 18.36 -9.69 19.57
C LEU A 24 17.64 -9.65 18.22
N LEU A 25 18.31 -9.22 17.15
CA LEU A 25 17.73 -9.18 15.82
C LEU A 25 17.35 -10.59 15.34
N GLY A 26 18.27 -11.55 15.47
CA GLY A 26 18.01 -12.94 15.06
C GLY A 26 16.84 -13.57 15.78
N ASN A 27 16.71 -13.33 17.09
CA ASN A 27 15.58 -13.82 17.88
C ASN A 27 14.28 -13.10 17.52
N SER A 28 14.31 -11.77 17.38
CA SER A 28 13.14 -10.96 17.08
C SER A 28 12.57 -11.27 15.69
N MET A 29 13.43 -11.51 14.70
CA MET A 29 13.01 -11.86 13.34
C MET A 29 12.31 -13.23 13.29
N ARG A 30 12.82 -14.23 14.02
CA ARG A 30 12.12 -15.51 14.17
C ARG A 30 10.76 -15.33 14.83
N LEU A 31 10.70 -14.56 15.92
CA LEU A 31 9.45 -14.31 16.62
C LEU A 31 8.42 -13.58 15.74
N LEU A 32 8.87 -12.57 14.97
CA LEU A 32 8.02 -11.83 14.03
C LEU A 32 7.47 -12.76 12.94
N SER A 33 8.34 -13.59 12.36
CA SER A 33 7.94 -14.60 11.37
C SER A 33 6.84 -15.51 11.93
N ASP A 34 7.11 -16.16 13.07
CA ASP A 34 6.25 -17.23 13.58
C ASP A 34 4.98 -16.74 14.27
N LYS A 35 5.05 -15.60 14.96
CA LYS A 35 3.95 -15.10 15.80
C LYS A 35 3.10 -14.02 15.15
N ALA A 36 3.63 -13.29 14.17
CA ALA A 36 2.90 -12.23 13.50
C ALA A 36 2.61 -12.54 12.03
N ILE A 37 3.61 -13.01 11.27
CA ILE A 37 3.49 -13.15 9.81
C ILE A 37 2.86 -14.49 9.41
N ALA A 38 3.27 -15.61 10.02
CA ALA A 38 2.85 -16.95 9.60
C ALA A 38 1.32 -17.16 9.64
N GLY A 39 0.64 -16.50 10.59
CA GLY A 39 -0.81 -16.53 10.74
C GLY A 39 -1.52 -15.28 10.21
N PHE A 40 -0.82 -14.38 9.51
CA PHE A 40 -1.41 -13.14 9.05
C PHE A 40 -2.51 -13.40 8.02
N THR A 41 -3.71 -12.93 8.32
CA THR A 41 -4.86 -12.99 7.40
C THR A 41 -5.32 -11.60 7.02
N VAL A 42 -5.81 -11.47 5.80
CA VAL A 42 -6.33 -10.21 5.27
C VAL A 42 -7.84 -10.14 5.45
N ASN A 43 -8.34 -9.00 5.92
CA ASN A 43 -9.77 -8.73 5.94
C ASN A 43 -10.26 -8.30 4.55
N GLN A 44 -10.57 -9.29 3.71
CA GLN A 44 -10.98 -9.06 2.33
C GLN A 44 -12.24 -8.19 2.23
N ALA A 45 -13.23 -8.42 3.08
CA ALA A 45 -14.47 -7.64 3.09
C ALA A 45 -14.23 -6.13 3.30
N ARG A 46 -13.29 -5.78 4.18
CA ARG A 46 -12.93 -4.37 4.41
C ARG A 46 -12.17 -3.77 3.23
N ILE A 47 -11.31 -4.56 2.58
CA ILE A 47 -10.58 -4.12 1.38
C ILE A 47 -11.58 -3.85 0.26
N ASP A 48 -12.46 -4.81 -0.06
CA ASP A 48 -13.42 -4.69 -1.16
C ASP A 48 -14.35 -3.49 -0.97
N ALA A 49 -14.83 -3.27 0.26
CA ALA A 49 -15.66 -2.11 0.59
C ALA A 49 -14.91 -0.79 0.38
N THR A 50 -13.62 -0.72 0.72
CA THR A 50 -12.83 0.52 0.61
C THR A 50 -12.34 0.74 -0.83
N LEU A 51 -12.06 -0.33 -1.56
CA LEU A 51 -11.47 -0.30 -2.90
C LEU A 51 -12.38 0.40 -3.89
N GLY A 52 -13.67 0.04 -3.93
CA GLY A 52 -14.65 0.67 -4.83
C GLY A 52 -14.88 2.16 -4.57
N MET A 53 -14.66 2.61 -3.33
CA MET A 53 -14.77 4.02 -2.93
C MET A 53 -13.47 4.80 -3.15
N ASN A 54 -12.38 4.16 -3.56
CA ASN A 54 -11.09 4.82 -3.70
C ASN A 54 -11.07 5.71 -4.94
N PRO A 55 -10.96 7.06 -4.80
CA PRO A 55 -10.98 7.98 -5.93
C PRO A 55 -9.82 7.76 -6.93
N ILE A 56 -8.75 7.08 -6.50
CA ILE A 56 -7.59 6.81 -7.37
C ILE A 56 -7.93 5.93 -8.57
N LEU A 57 -8.99 5.10 -8.47
CA LEU A 57 -9.45 4.25 -9.57
C LEU A 57 -9.80 5.06 -10.82
N VAL A 58 -10.19 6.33 -10.65
CA VAL A 58 -10.53 7.21 -11.77
C VAL A 58 -9.37 7.49 -12.72
N THR A 59 -8.13 7.34 -12.24
CA THR A 59 -6.93 7.58 -13.07
C THR A 59 -6.88 6.62 -14.26
N ALA A 60 -7.45 5.43 -14.10
CA ALA A 60 -7.64 4.44 -15.16
C ALA A 60 -8.55 4.93 -16.30
N LEU A 61 -9.46 5.86 -16.00
CA LEU A 61 -10.41 6.41 -16.98
C LEU A 61 -9.82 7.59 -17.75
N ASN A 62 -8.76 8.25 -17.24
CA ASN A 62 -8.20 9.45 -17.87
C ASN A 62 -7.87 9.29 -19.37
N PRO A 63 -7.35 8.15 -19.87
CA PRO A 63 -7.12 7.95 -21.30
C PRO A 63 -8.40 7.93 -22.16
N VAL A 64 -9.56 7.61 -21.58
CA VAL A 64 -10.83 7.44 -22.27
C VAL A 64 -11.70 8.70 -22.15
N ILE A 65 -11.75 9.31 -20.97
CA ILE A 65 -12.66 10.42 -20.67
C ILE A 65 -11.95 11.77 -20.46
N GLY A 66 -10.62 11.78 -20.48
CA GLY A 66 -9.80 12.95 -20.18
C GLY A 66 -9.66 13.24 -18.69
N TYR A 67 -8.59 13.95 -18.34
CA TYR A 67 -8.25 14.28 -16.95
C TYR A 67 -9.31 15.14 -16.25
N GLU A 68 -9.89 16.14 -16.94
CA GLU A 68 -10.88 17.03 -16.33
C GLU A 68 -12.14 16.28 -15.86
N LEU A 69 -12.67 15.38 -16.70
CA LEU A 69 -13.86 14.61 -16.33
C LEU A 69 -13.53 13.59 -15.24
N GLY A 70 -12.36 12.94 -15.33
CA GLY A 70 -11.86 12.05 -14.28
C GLY A 70 -11.75 12.76 -12.93
N ALA A 71 -11.17 13.95 -12.88
CA ALA A 71 -11.06 14.73 -11.64
C ALA A 71 -12.43 15.09 -11.03
N LYS A 72 -13.43 15.42 -11.87
CA LYS A 72 -14.80 15.68 -11.41
C LYS A 72 -15.46 14.44 -10.81
N ILE A 73 -15.32 13.28 -11.46
CA ILE A 73 -15.84 12.00 -10.96
C ILE A 73 -15.18 11.62 -9.63
N ALA A 74 -13.86 11.75 -9.52
CA ALA A 74 -13.12 11.48 -8.28
C ALA A 74 -13.63 12.33 -7.10
N LYS A 75 -13.76 13.65 -7.34
CA LYS A 75 -14.21 14.60 -6.33
C LYS A 75 -15.63 14.29 -5.88
N ARG A 76 -16.52 13.96 -6.81
CA ARG A 76 -17.92 13.63 -6.52
C ARG A 76 -18.04 12.33 -5.74
N ALA A 77 -17.35 11.26 -6.18
CA ALA A 77 -17.32 9.98 -5.46
C ALA A 77 -16.81 10.13 -4.01
N TYR A 78 -15.77 10.96 -3.81
CA TYR A 78 -15.21 11.23 -2.48
C TYR A 78 -16.18 12.00 -1.57
N VAL A 79 -16.81 13.06 -2.07
CA VAL A 79 -17.75 13.88 -1.28
C VAL A 79 -19.03 13.10 -0.96
N GLU A 80 -19.56 12.37 -1.94
CA GLU A 80 -20.81 11.60 -1.79
C GLU A 80 -20.59 10.25 -1.08
N ARG A 81 -19.35 9.83 -0.88
CA ARG A 81 -18.98 8.50 -0.34
C ARG A 81 -19.60 7.35 -1.14
N ARG A 82 -19.54 7.46 -2.46
CA ARG A 82 -20.09 6.49 -3.41
C ARG A 82 -18.97 5.78 -4.16
N ALA A 83 -19.30 4.63 -4.76
CA ALA A 83 -18.34 3.93 -5.59
C ALA A 83 -18.01 4.77 -6.84
N VAL A 84 -16.73 4.75 -7.26
CA VAL A 84 -16.29 5.45 -8.47
C VAL A 84 -17.02 4.94 -9.71
N LEU A 85 -17.34 3.64 -9.75
CA LEU A 85 -18.12 3.01 -10.81
C LEU A 85 -19.50 3.66 -10.97
N ASP A 86 -20.23 3.86 -9.88
CA ASP A 86 -21.59 4.43 -9.90
C ASP A 86 -21.57 5.87 -10.42
N VAL A 87 -20.60 6.66 -9.94
CA VAL A 87 -20.45 8.06 -10.37
C VAL A 87 -20.00 8.15 -11.83
N ALA A 88 -19.12 7.24 -12.27
CA ALA A 88 -18.72 7.16 -13.67
C ALA A 88 -19.87 6.74 -14.59
N LEU A 89 -20.75 5.84 -14.16
CA LEU A 89 -21.97 5.46 -14.90
C LEU A 89 -22.93 6.64 -15.08
N GLU A 90 -23.06 7.51 -14.08
CA GLU A 90 -23.91 8.70 -14.17
C GLU A 90 -23.31 9.81 -15.04
N MET A 91 -21.98 9.94 -15.04
CA MET A 91 -21.28 11.09 -15.64
C MET A 91 -20.68 10.79 -17.01
N THR A 92 -20.74 9.54 -17.48
CA THR A 92 -20.19 9.12 -18.76
C THR A 92 -21.21 8.28 -19.53
N ASN A 93 -21.07 8.22 -20.86
CA ASN A 93 -21.89 7.36 -21.71
C ASN A 93 -21.26 5.97 -21.93
N ILE A 94 -20.33 5.55 -21.06
CA ILE A 94 -19.61 4.29 -21.19
C ILE A 94 -20.45 3.17 -20.57
N PRO A 95 -20.66 2.04 -21.27
CA PRO A 95 -21.42 0.93 -20.73
C PRO A 95 -20.75 0.33 -19.48
N GLU A 96 -21.57 -0.15 -18.54
CA GLU A 96 -21.10 -0.69 -17.26
C GLU A 96 -20.04 -1.79 -17.41
N ALA A 97 -20.22 -2.68 -18.38
CA ALA A 97 -19.27 -3.76 -18.66
C ALA A 97 -17.88 -3.21 -19.02
N GLU A 98 -17.82 -2.10 -19.76
CA GLU A 98 -16.56 -1.47 -20.12
C GLU A 98 -15.97 -0.68 -18.95
N LEU A 99 -16.78 0.04 -18.17
CA LEU A 99 -16.30 0.70 -16.95
C LEU A 99 -15.72 -0.30 -15.95
N LYS A 100 -16.37 -1.44 -15.72
CA LYS A 100 -15.85 -2.53 -14.87
C LYS A 100 -14.51 -3.06 -15.37
N ARG A 101 -14.35 -3.16 -16.70
CA ARG A 101 -13.10 -3.61 -17.33
C ARG A 101 -11.97 -2.59 -17.17
N LEU A 102 -12.28 -1.30 -17.25
CA LEU A 102 -11.33 -0.20 -17.14
C LEU A 102 -10.96 0.12 -15.69
N LEU A 103 -11.92 0.02 -14.77
CA LEU A 103 -11.75 0.28 -13.32
C LEU A 103 -11.27 -0.96 -12.54
N ASP A 104 -10.78 -1.99 -13.23
CA ASP A 104 -10.23 -3.19 -12.60
C ASP A 104 -8.96 -2.86 -11.82
N PRO A 105 -8.96 -2.94 -10.48
CA PRO A 105 -7.82 -2.57 -9.65
C PRO A 105 -6.59 -3.46 -9.88
N VAL A 106 -6.79 -4.72 -10.28
CA VAL A 106 -5.68 -5.65 -10.54
C VAL A 106 -4.84 -5.16 -11.72
N ARG A 107 -5.49 -4.68 -12.77
CA ARG A 107 -4.84 -4.13 -13.96
C ARG A 107 -4.05 -2.85 -13.67
N LEU A 108 -4.39 -2.14 -12.60
CA LEU A 108 -3.66 -0.94 -12.17
C LEU A 108 -2.37 -1.26 -11.41
N THR A 109 -2.11 -2.52 -11.07
CA THR A 109 -0.89 -2.94 -10.37
C THR A 109 0.29 -3.28 -11.29
N GLY A 110 0.14 -3.08 -12.61
CA GLY A 110 1.19 -3.35 -13.60
C GLY A 110 1.35 -4.83 -13.97
N LYS A 111 0.32 -5.63 -13.73
CA LYS A 111 0.20 -7.03 -14.18
C LYS A 111 -0.82 -7.16 -15.29
#